data_AF-A0AAF0QEI1-F1
#
_entry.id   AF-A0AAF0QEI1-F1
#
_cell.length_a   1.000
_cell.length_b   1.000
_cell.length_c   1.000
_cell.angle_alpha   90.00
_cell.angle_beta   90.00
_cell.angle_gamma   90.00
#
_symmetry.space_group_name_H-M   'P 1'
#
loop_
_entity.id
_entity.type
_entity.pdbx_description
1 polymer ?
#
loop_
_entity_poly.entity_id
_entity_poly.type
_entity_poly.pdbx_seq_one_letter_code
_entity_poly.pdbx_strand_id
1 'polypeptide(L)'
;DVCVEKIFKIPLIRNIFKRQKEEYYVVSQKEHIIDCKYTKGKARIPIINKRIINKEIQEIKAKEPIKYVHLGGTEILVKACFREGIDTPIEIYLADDRIVEPIERSIISAVKGNLIYQKFKFIISANYSVAINDRNIDKSLVLYWKMSGIELASGSKIFTARCKNLYVLTT
;
A
#
# COMPACT_ATOMS: atom_id res chain seq x y z
N ASP A 1 6.00 17.60 -12.07
CA ASP A 1 5.30 16.41 -12.59
C ASP A 1 6.23 15.34 -13.16
N VAL A 2 7.04 14.72 -12.30
CA VAL A 2 7.66 13.43 -12.64
C VAL A 2 6.53 12.42 -12.61
N CYS A 3 5.99 12.11 -13.78
CA CYS A 3 4.80 11.29 -14.00
C CYS A 3 4.82 10.05 -13.10
N VAL A 4 3.94 10.04 -12.10
CA VAL A 4 3.85 9.03 -11.04
C VAL A 4 3.66 7.61 -11.61
N GLU A 5 3.13 7.50 -12.84
CA GLU A 5 3.03 6.23 -13.57
C GLU A 5 4.38 5.66 -14.05
N LYS A 6 5.43 6.50 -14.20
CA LYS A 6 6.78 6.04 -14.56
C LYS A 6 7.49 5.34 -13.39
N ILE A 7 7.10 5.63 -12.15
CA ILE A 7 7.68 5.04 -10.92
C ILE A 7 7.55 3.50 -10.94
N PHE A 8 6.46 2.97 -11.48
CA PHE A 8 6.22 1.53 -11.54
C PHE A 8 6.72 0.83 -12.82
N LYS A 9 7.40 1.56 -13.70
CA LYS A 9 7.97 1.04 -14.95
C LYS A 9 9.48 0.78 -14.86
N ILE A 10 10.09 0.98 -13.69
CA ILE A 10 11.53 0.79 -13.48
C ILE A 10 11.81 -0.73 -13.56
N PRO A 11 12.61 -1.22 -14.54
CA PRO A 11 13.14 -2.59 -14.52
C PRO A 11 13.93 -2.81 -13.22
N LEU A 12 14.24 -4.04 -12.84
CA LEU A 12 15.23 -4.31 -11.78
C LEU A 12 16.60 -3.72 -12.19
N ILE A 13 16.82 -2.43 -11.92
CA ILE A 13 18.08 -1.74 -12.21
C ILE A 13 19.01 -2.01 -11.04
N ARG A 14 19.97 -2.91 -11.28
CA ARG A 14 21.09 -3.17 -10.39
C ARG A 14 22.12 -2.06 -10.65
N ASN A 15 22.16 -1.04 -9.82
CA ASN A 15 23.22 -0.04 -9.91
C ASN A 15 24.56 -0.69 -9.51
N ILE A 16 25.37 -1.01 -10.52
CA ILE A 16 26.76 -1.42 -10.37
C ILE A 16 27.55 -0.13 -10.49
N PHE A 17 27.94 0.54 -9.39
CA PHE A 17 29.23 1.29 -9.29
C PHE A 17 29.47 1.85 -7.88
N LYS A 18 30.66 1.52 -7.35
CA LYS A 18 31.45 2.17 -6.28
C LYS A 18 30.88 2.28 -4.86
N ARG A 19 31.25 1.30 -4.01
CA ARG A 19 31.44 1.41 -2.55
C ARG A 19 30.31 2.11 -1.76
N GLN A 20 29.08 1.98 -2.23
CA GLN A 20 27.84 2.46 -1.61
C GLN A 20 26.97 1.25 -1.26
N LYS A 21 26.15 1.38 -0.21
CA LYS A 21 25.20 0.36 0.26
C LYS A 21 24.46 -0.26 -0.93
N GLU A 22 24.30 -1.58 -0.94
CA GLU A 22 23.60 -2.25 -2.03
C GLU A 22 22.11 -1.88 -1.97
N GLU A 23 21.58 -1.31 -3.05
CA GLU A 23 20.16 -0.95 -3.19
C GLU A 23 19.45 -1.98 -4.09
N TYR A 24 18.30 -2.46 -3.62
CA TYR A 24 17.48 -3.45 -4.31
C TYR A 24 16.06 -2.91 -4.50
N TYR A 25 15.71 -2.56 -5.73
CA TYR A 25 14.39 -2.04 -6.08
C TYR A 25 13.39 -3.19 -6.25
N VAL A 26 12.29 -3.13 -5.52
CA VAL A 26 11.27 -4.18 -5.49
C VAL A 26 9.91 -3.58 -5.83
N VAL A 27 9.21 -4.24 -6.75
CA VAL A 27 7.81 -3.94 -7.06
C VAL A 27 6.96 -5.12 -6.63
N SER A 28 6.14 -4.94 -5.60
CA SER A 28 5.19 -5.96 -5.14
C SER A 28 3.76 -5.60 -5.53
N GLN A 29 2.95 -6.61 -5.82
CA GLN A 29 1.53 -6.43 -6.13
C GLN A 29 0.69 -7.44 -5.36
N LYS A 30 -0.41 -6.97 -4.76
CA LYS A 30 -1.36 -7.82 -4.06
C LYS A 30 -2.79 -7.32 -4.24
N GLU A 31 -3.72 -8.24 -4.47
CA GLU A 31 -5.16 -7.95 -4.48
C GLU A 31 -5.81 -8.44 -3.20
N HIS A 32 -6.66 -7.59 -2.63
CA HIS A 32 -7.43 -7.84 -1.43
C HIS A 32 -8.91 -7.78 -1.76
N ILE A 33 -9.66 -8.83 -1.42
CA ILE A 33 -11.11 -8.87 -1.60
C ILE A 33 -11.76 -8.50 -0.27
N ILE A 34 -12.57 -7.45 -0.25
CA ILE A 34 -13.18 -6.91 0.97
C ILE A 34 -14.63 -7.35 1.07
N ASP A 35 -14.99 -7.87 2.23
CA ASP A 35 -16.35 -8.27 2.59
C ASP A 35 -17.20 -7.06 3.02
N CYS A 36 -18.50 -7.07 2.72
CA CYS A 36 -19.40 -5.96 3.04
C CYS A 36 -19.51 -5.68 4.54
N LYS A 37 -19.20 -6.66 5.41
CA LYS A 37 -19.15 -6.43 6.86
C LYS A 37 -18.09 -5.40 7.28
N TYR A 38 -17.08 -5.15 6.44
CA TYR A 38 -16.01 -4.19 6.70
C TYR A 38 -16.32 -2.77 6.20
N THR A 39 -17.57 -2.47 5.87
CA THR A 39 -18.02 -1.11 5.51
C THR A 39 -18.36 -0.26 6.73
N LYS A 40 -18.82 -0.89 7.82
CA LYS A 40 -19.34 -0.23 9.03
C LYS A 40 -18.38 -0.32 10.24
N GLY A 41 -17.07 -0.49 10.04
CA GLY A 41 -16.08 -0.62 11.14
C GLY A 41 -14.63 -0.28 10.75
N LYS A 42 -13.71 -0.32 11.74
CA LYS A 42 -12.27 -0.06 11.54
C LYS A 42 -11.57 -1.29 10.94
N ALA A 43 -11.82 -1.56 9.67
CA ALA A 43 -11.05 -2.54 8.92
C ALA A 43 -9.81 -1.88 8.30
N ARG A 44 -8.75 -2.68 8.09
CA ARG A 44 -7.48 -2.18 7.55
C ARG A 44 -6.70 -3.24 6.78
N ILE A 45 -5.82 -2.80 5.89
CA ILE A 45 -4.85 -3.66 5.19
C ILE A 45 -3.44 -3.14 5.46
N PRO A 46 -2.56 -3.92 6.12
CA PRO A 46 -1.12 -3.68 6.08
C PRO A 46 -0.61 -3.85 4.64
N ILE A 47 -0.29 -2.74 3.98
CA ILE A 47 0.23 -2.75 2.62
C ILE A 47 1.64 -3.33 2.61
N ILE A 48 2.43 -2.94 3.61
CA ILE A 48 3.73 -3.51 3.93
C ILE A 48 3.59 -4.35 5.18
N ASN A 49 4.15 -5.56 5.14
CA ASN A 49 4.28 -6.40 6.31
C ASN A 49 5.55 -7.24 6.24
N LYS A 50 5.99 -7.70 7.41
CA LYS A 50 7.21 -8.46 7.62
C LYS A 50 7.26 -9.73 6.78
N ARG A 51 6.13 -10.41 6.60
CA ARG A 51 6.06 -11.64 5.80
C ARG A 51 6.39 -11.37 4.33
N ILE A 52 5.82 -10.32 3.75
CA ILE A 52 6.10 -9.95 2.36
C ILE A 52 7.57 -9.57 2.23
N ILE A 53 8.08 -8.67 3.08
CA ILE A 53 9.47 -8.21 2.94
C ILE A 53 10.47 -9.35 3.15
N ASN A 54 10.25 -10.23 4.13
CA ASN A 54 11.13 -11.36 4.37
C ASN A 54 11.19 -12.32 3.17
N LYS A 55 10.07 -12.50 2.46
CA LYS A 55 10.06 -13.32 1.24
C LYS A 55 10.94 -12.69 0.16
N GLU A 56 10.82 -11.38 -0.07
CA GLU A 56 11.67 -10.67 -1.04
C GLU A 56 13.15 -10.72 -0.65
N ILE A 57 13.47 -10.56 0.64
CA ILE A 57 14.85 -10.64 1.14
C ILE A 57 15.45 -12.04 0.90
N GLN A 58 14.67 -13.12 1.04
CA GLN A 58 15.14 -14.48 0.79
C GLN A 58 15.52 -14.72 -0.69
N GLU A 59 14.92 -13.98 -1.61
CA GLU A 59 15.22 -14.06 -3.05
C GLU A 59 16.45 -13.20 -3.43
N ILE A 60 16.87 -12.29 -2.55
CA ILE A 60 18.03 -11.40 -2.76
C ILE A 60 19.32 -12.04 -2.27
N LYS A 61 20.29 -12.21 -3.17
CA LYS A 61 21.66 -12.63 -2.84
C LYS A 61 22.53 -11.43 -2.44
N ALA A 62 22.21 -10.80 -1.31
CA ALA A 62 22.98 -9.68 -0.77
C ALA A 62 24.26 -10.15 -0.08
N LYS A 63 25.32 -9.35 -0.15
CA LYS A 63 26.59 -9.62 0.56
C LYS A 63 26.49 -9.32 2.05
N GLU A 64 25.69 -8.31 2.39
CA GLU A 64 25.46 -7.83 3.74
C GLU A 64 23.97 -7.99 4.10
N PRO A 65 23.61 -8.09 5.40
CA PRO A 65 22.22 -8.15 5.81
C PRO A 65 21.47 -6.88 5.39
N ILE A 66 20.29 -7.05 4.77
CA ILE A 66 19.35 -5.94 4.52
C ILE A 66 18.91 -5.35 5.86
N LYS A 67 18.98 -4.02 6.01
CA LYS A 67 18.66 -3.30 7.25
C LYS A 67 17.41 -2.43 7.13
N TYR A 68 17.15 -1.86 5.96
CA TYR A 68 16.06 -0.91 5.76
C TYR A 68 15.22 -1.25 4.54
N VAL A 69 13.95 -0.86 4.64
CA VAL A 69 13.03 -0.72 3.51
C VAL A 69 12.69 0.77 3.36
N HIS A 70 12.99 1.34 2.19
CA HIS A 70 12.62 2.69 1.81
C HIS A 70 11.34 2.63 1.00
N LEU A 71 10.27 3.19 1.53
CA LEU A 71 8.97 3.19 0.88
C LEU A 71 8.93 4.27 -0.19
N GLY A 72 8.75 3.83 -1.44
CA GLY A 72 8.61 4.71 -2.61
C GLY A 72 7.14 5.02 -2.88
N GLY A 73 6.65 4.52 -4.01
CA GLY A 73 5.27 4.76 -4.47
C GLY A 73 4.33 3.58 -4.21
N THR A 74 3.08 3.88 -3.87
CA THR A 74 1.99 2.92 -3.73
C THR A 74 0.83 3.32 -4.64
N GLU A 75 0.53 2.48 -5.65
CA GLU A 75 -0.67 2.56 -6.48
C GLU A 75 -1.76 1.70 -5.87
N ILE A 76 -2.94 2.28 -5.70
CA ILE A 76 -4.12 1.58 -5.21
C ILE A 76 -5.22 1.71 -6.26
N LEU A 77 -5.76 0.56 -6.65
CA LEU A 77 -6.92 0.44 -7.52
C LEU A 77 -8.04 -0.23 -6.73
N VAL A 78 -9.11 0.53 -6.46
CA VAL A 78 -10.34 0.00 -5.88
C VAL A 78 -11.34 -0.30 -6.99
N LYS A 79 -11.96 -1.48 -6.95
CA LYS A 79 -13.03 -1.89 -7.87
C LYS A 79 -14.25 -2.38 -7.11
N ALA A 80 -15.42 -1.82 -7.39
CA ALA A 80 -16.69 -2.26 -6.84
C ALA A 80 -16.98 -3.73 -7.21
N CYS A 81 -17.58 -4.45 -6.27
CA CYS A 81 -18.10 -5.82 -6.48
C CYS A 81 -19.63 -5.83 -6.59
N PHE A 82 -20.23 -4.73 -7.02
CA PHE A 82 -21.66 -4.56 -7.25
C PHE A 82 -21.88 -3.89 -8.62
N ARG A 83 -23.14 -3.75 -9.05
CA ARG A 83 -23.49 -3.18 -10.35
C ARG A 83 -23.19 -1.67 -10.43
N GLU A 84 -22.84 -1.20 -11.62
CA GLU A 84 -22.59 0.21 -11.91
C GLU A 84 -23.83 1.09 -11.65
N GLY A 85 -23.60 2.38 -11.39
CA GLY A 85 -24.65 3.40 -11.27
C GLY A 85 -25.19 3.60 -9.85
N ILE A 86 -24.65 2.90 -8.85
CA ILE A 86 -24.99 3.12 -7.44
C ILE A 86 -24.05 4.17 -6.87
N ASP A 87 -24.58 5.34 -6.50
CA ASP A 87 -23.81 6.40 -5.84
C ASP A 87 -23.22 5.90 -4.52
N THR A 88 -21.91 5.61 -4.55
CA THR A 88 -21.20 4.99 -3.43
C THR A 88 -19.91 5.77 -3.16
N PRO A 89 -19.98 6.86 -2.39
CA PRO A 89 -18.80 7.59 -1.96
C PRO A 89 -17.86 6.70 -1.15
N ILE A 90 -16.57 6.83 -1.41
CA ILE A 90 -15.51 6.13 -0.69
C ILE A 90 -14.39 7.11 -0.31
N GLU A 91 -13.96 7.04 0.94
CA GLU A 91 -12.79 7.73 1.44
C GLU A 91 -11.72 6.68 1.76
N ILE A 92 -10.49 6.93 1.35
CA ILE A 92 -9.36 6.02 1.54
C ILE A 92 -8.24 6.78 2.22
N TYR A 93 -7.63 6.16 3.22
CA TYR A 93 -6.56 6.74 4.02
C TYR A 93 -5.34 5.82 4.00
N LEU A 94 -4.17 6.39 3.81
CA LEU A 94 -2.90 5.75 4.11
C LEU A 94 -2.36 6.33 5.41
N ALA A 95 -1.92 5.47 6.31
CA ALA A 95 -1.36 5.87 7.58
C ALA A 95 -0.12 5.06 7.98
N ASP A 96 0.75 5.69 8.75
CA ASP A 96 1.79 5.07 9.57
C ASP A 96 1.28 4.95 11.01
N ASP A 97 0.66 3.81 11.32
CA ASP A 97 0.08 3.48 12.63
C ASP A 97 1.13 3.31 13.74
N ARG A 98 2.43 3.48 13.44
CA ARG A 98 3.47 3.55 14.48
C ARG A 98 3.45 4.91 15.19
N ILE A 99 2.95 5.95 14.52
CA ILE A 99 2.78 7.30 15.09
C ILE A 99 1.47 7.31 15.86
N VAL A 100 1.55 7.22 17.18
CA VAL A 100 0.36 7.19 18.05
C VAL A 100 -0.06 8.58 18.51
N GLU A 101 0.87 9.53 18.64
CA GLU A 101 0.59 10.91 19.05
C GLU A 101 1.55 11.90 18.37
N PRO A 102 1.05 13.05 17.83
CA PRO A 102 -0.36 13.34 17.62
C PRO A 102 -0.90 12.52 16.43
N ILE A 103 -2.10 11.95 16.57
CA ILE A 103 -2.62 10.94 15.63
C ILE A 103 -2.79 11.46 14.20
N GLU A 104 -2.99 12.76 14.02
CA GLU A 104 -3.12 13.41 12.72
C GLU A 104 -1.84 13.27 11.89
N ARG A 105 -0.68 13.16 12.54
CA ARG A 105 0.62 12.95 11.89
C ARG A 105 0.84 11.51 11.41
N SER A 106 -0.03 10.57 11.81
CA SER A 106 -0.02 9.22 11.25
C SER A 106 -0.52 9.20 9.81
N ILE A 107 -1.37 10.16 9.41
CA ILE A 107 -1.98 10.17 8.08
C ILE A 107 -0.96 10.62 7.04
N ILE A 108 -0.63 9.71 6.13
CA ILE A 108 0.26 9.97 4.99
C ILE A 108 -0.51 10.69 3.88
N SER A 109 -1.72 10.22 3.59
CA SER A 109 -2.58 10.79 2.56
C SER A 109 -4.02 10.32 2.72
N ALA A 110 -4.96 11.16 2.32
CA ALA A 110 -6.38 10.85 2.26
C ALA A 110 -6.93 11.21 0.88
N VAL A 111 -7.75 10.33 0.32
CA VAL A 111 -8.34 10.51 -1.01
C VAL A 111 -9.83 10.19 -0.94
N LYS A 112 -10.64 11.05 -1.55
CA LYS A 112 -12.07 10.82 -1.72
C LYS A 112 -12.36 10.47 -3.18
N GLY A 113 -13.23 9.49 -3.37
CA GLY A 113 -13.68 9.04 -4.68
C GLY A 113 -15.11 8.55 -4.62
N ASN A 114 -15.57 7.99 -5.74
CA ASN A 114 -16.90 7.42 -5.86
C ASN A 114 -16.84 6.16 -6.72
N LEU A 115 -17.51 5.09 -6.28
CA LEU A 115 -17.57 3.82 -6.99
C LEU A 115 -18.78 3.71 -7.94
N ILE A 116 -19.50 4.81 -8.18
CA ILE A 116 -20.59 4.88 -9.16
C ILE A 116 -20.18 4.40 -10.56
N TYR A 117 -18.92 4.64 -10.96
CA TYR A 117 -18.31 4.19 -12.22
C TYR A 117 -17.41 2.95 -12.06
N GLN A 118 -17.73 2.09 -11.08
CA GLN A 118 -17.08 0.81 -10.77
C GLN A 118 -15.65 0.84 -10.24
N LYS A 119 -14.80 1.81 -10.61
CA LYS A 119 -13.38 1.79 -10.22
C LYS A 119 -12.83 3.16 -9.93
N PHE A 120 -11.86 3.19 -9.02
CA PHE A 120 -11.11 4.38 -8.67
C PHE A 120 -9.63 4.03 -8.47
N LYS A 121 -8.72 4.82 -9.06
CA LYS A 121 -7.26 4.60 -9.02
C LYS A 121 -6.56 5.85 -8.50
N PHE A 122 -5.58 5.67 -7.62
CA PHE A 122 -4.72 6.75 -7.16
C PHE A 122 -3.33 6.21 -6.82
N ILE A 123 -2.35 7.11 -6.77
CA ILE A 123 -0.96 6.76 -6.47
C ILE A 123 -0.43 7.78 -5.47
N ILE A 124 0.26 7.29 -4.44
CA ILE A 124 0.84 8.11 -3.37
C ILE A 124 2.33 7.77 -3.22
N SER A 125 3.14 8.78 -2.93
CA SER A 125 4.55 8.61 -2.55
C SER A 125 4.65 8.65 -1.04
N ALA A 126 5.09 7.55 -0.42
CA ALA A 126 5.26 7.45 1.03
C ALA A 126 6.52 8.20 1.48
N ASN A 127 7.65 8.00 0.80
CA ASN A 127 8.92 8.75 0.97
C ASN A 127 9.53 8.71 2.39
N TYR A 128 9.39 7.60 3.12
CA TYR A 128 10.11 7.37 4.38
C TYR A 128 10.68 5.95 4.45
N SER A 129 11.52 5.73 5.45
CA SER A 129 12.28 4.49 5.62
C SER A 129 11.88 3.79 6.91
N VAL A 130 11.94 2.46 6.91
CA VAL A 130 11.62 1.61 8.06
C VAL A 130 12.73 0.59 8.23
N ALA A 131 13.18 0.39 9.47
CA ALA A 131 14.15 -0.67 9.77
C ALA A 131 13.46 -2.04 9.67
N ILE A 132 14.11 -3.02 9.07
CA ILE A 132 13.52 -4.36 8.86
C ILE A 132 13.23 -5.10 10.17
N ASN A 133 13.99 -4.76 11.22
CA ASN A 133 13.87 -5.32 12.55
C ASN A 133 12.87 -4.55 13.44
N ASP A 134 12.23 -3.49 12.93
CA ASP A 134 11.16 -2.79 13.64
C ASP A 134 10.02 -3.79 13.93
N ARG A 135 9.70 -3.95 15.22
CA ARG A 135 8.65 -4.86 15.69
C ARG A 135 7.26 -4.45 15.17
N ASN A 136 7.09 -3.19 14.79
CA ASN A 136 5.86 -2.61 14.28
C ASN A 136 5.90 -2.33 12.78
N ILE A 137 6.78 -2.97 12.00
CA ILE A 137 6.85 -2.75 10.54
C ILE A 137 5.52 -2.95 9.81
N ASP A 138 4.65 -3.84 10.29
CA ASP A 138 3.30 -4.08 9.73
C ASP A 138 2.35 -2.89 9.93
N LYS A 139 2.71 -1.94 10.81
CA LYS A 139 1.98 -0.69 11.04
C LYS A 139 2.54 0.46 10.21
N SER A 140 3.65 0.24 9.50
CA SER A 140 4.36 1.34 8.83
C SER A 140 3.60 1.92 7.65
N LEU A 141 2.83 1.12 6.91
CA LEU A 141 2.01 1.59 5.78
C LEU A 141 0.70 0.81 5.74
N VAL A 142 -0.38 1.44 6.18
CA VAL A 142 -1.67 0.81 6.40
C VAL A 142 -2.75 1.52 5.60
N LEU A 143 -3.57 0.75 4.90
CA LEU A 143 -4.74 1.22 4.17
C LEU A 143 -5.99 1.12 5.03
N TYR A 144 -6.71 2.23 5.15
CA TYR A 144 -8.06 2.30 5.72
C TYR A 144 -9.04 2.80 4.68
N TRP A 145 -10.32 2.48 4.87
CA TRP A 145 -11.40 2.99 4.04
C TRP A 145 -12.64 3.30 4.87
N LYS A 146 -13.46 4.20 4.33
CA LYS A 146 -14.81 4.48 4.80
C LYS A 146 -15.69 4.60 3.57
N MET A 147 -16.89 4.03 3.62
CA MET A 147 -17.86 4.16 2.52
C MET A 147 -19.29 4.24 3.02
N SER A 148 -20.17 4.68 2.14
CA SER A 148 -21.61 4.79 2.37
C SER A 148 -22.36 4.67 1.03
N GLY A 149 -23.69 4.67 1.08
CA GLY A 149 -24.54 4.69 -0.13
C GLY A 149 -25.00 3.31 -0.61
N ILE A 150 -24.49 2.23 -0.02
CA ILE A 150 -24.91 0.87 -0.34
C ILE A 150 -24.84 -0.05 0.88
N GLU A 151 -25.79 -0.98 0.96
CA GLU A 151 -25.79 -2.11 1.89
C GLU A 151 -25.99 -3.40 1.08
N LEU A 152 -25.14 -4.39 1.34
CA LEU A 152 -25.16 -5.69 0.65
C LEU A 152 -25.55 -6.79 1.63
N ALA A 153 -26.16 -7.86 1.12
CA ALA A 153 -26.45 -9.05 1.91
C ALA A 153 -25.17 -9.62 2.55
N SER A 154 -25.30 -10.14 3.78
CA SER A 154 -24.19 -10.70 4.55
C SER A 154 -23.38 -11.71 3.75
N GLY A 155 -22.04 -11.67 3.86
CA GLY A 155 -21.11 -12.53 3.13
C GLY A 155 -20.77 -12.05 1.71
N SER A 156 -21.46 -11.03 1.20
CA SER A 156 -21.15 -10.41 -0.08
C SER A 156 -19.80 -9.68 -0.04
N LYS A 157 -19.18 -9.52 -1.21
CA LYS A 157 -17.96 -8.71 -1.37
C LYS A 157 -18.37 -7.32 -1.82
N ILE A 158 -17.70 -6.30 -1.27
CA ILE A 158 -18.05 -4.90 -1.52
C ILE A 158 -17.11 -4.26 -2.54
N PHE A 159 -15.81 -4.51 -2.44
CA PHE A 159 -14.82 -4.09 -3.44
C PHE A 159 -13.57 -4.96 -3.38
N THR A 160 -12.74 -4.90 -4.43
CA THR A 160 -11.33 -5.33 -4.38
C THR A 160 -10.40 -4.13 -4.30
N ALA A 161 -9.33 -4.24 -3.51
CA ALA A 161 -8.22 -3.29 -3.49
C ALA A 161 -6.97 -3.99 -4.01
N ARG A 162 -6.53 -3.59 -5.21
CA ARG A 162 -5.22 -3.97 -5.74
C ARG A 162 -4.20 -2.92 -5.34
N CYS A 163 -3.24 -3.32 -4.51
CA CYS A 163 -2.12 -2.49 -4.08
C CYS A 163 -0.86 -2.90 -4.84
N LYS A 164 -0.21 -1.96 -5.52
CA LYS A 164 1.08 -2.13 -6.16
C LYS A 164 2.08 -1.18 -5.50
N ASN A 165 3.16 -1.71 -4.94
CA ASN A 165 4.12 -0.97 -4.13
C ASN A 165 5.50 -1.02 -4.76
N LEU A 166 6.18 0.11 -4.79
CA LEU A 166 7.60 0.23 -5.07
C LEU A 166 8.30 0.57 -3.76
N TYR A 167 9.32 -0.21 -3.41
CA TYR A 167 10.22 0.10 -2.30
C TYR A 167 11.65 -0.33 -2.63
N VAL A 168 12.60 0.22 -1.91
CA VAL A 168 14.03 -0.11 -2.03
C VAL A 168 14.49 -0.78 -0.75
N LEU A 169 15.15 -1.93 -0.86
CA LEU A 169 15.79 -2.60 0.25
C LEU A 169 17.28 -2.26 0.25
N THR A 170 17.84 -1.95 1.42
CA THR A 170 19.27 -1.59 1.53
C THR A 170 19.98 -2.30 2.67
N THR A 171 21.25 -2.64 2.44
CA THR A 171 22.21 -3.18 3.42
C THR A 171 22.72 -2.16 4.43
#